data_AF-A0AAW7XW34-F1
#
_entry.id   AF-A0AAW7XW34-F1
#
_cell.length_a   1.000
_cell.length_b   1.000
_cell.length_c   1.000
_cell.angle_alpha   90.00
_cell.angle_beta   90.00
_cell.angle_gamma   90.00
#
_symmetry.space_group_name_H-M   'P 1'
#
loop_
_entity.id
_entity.type
_entity.pdbx_description
1 polymer ?
#
loop_
_entity_poly.entity_id
_entity_poly.type
_entity_poly.pdbx_seq_one_letter_code
_entity_poly.pdbx_strand_id
1 'polypeptide(L)'
;MDKDFQERVQDWVFTCFGEEIALDRTERNRRFLEEALELVQSLGASKAFAHDLVDYVFARPKGEPVQEVGGVMVTLASLCATQGIDMVEAGEGELSRIAHPEVIAKIRTKHAEKPEF
;
A
#
# COMPACT_ATOMS: atom_id res chain seq x y z
N MET A 1 21.43 2.90 -15.26
CA MET A 1 20.08 3.50 -15.27
C MET A 1 19.67 3.60 -13.83
N ASP A 2 19.21 4.76 -13.39
CA ASP A 2 18.73 4.90 -12.01
C ASP A 2 17.47 4.07 -11.84
N LYS A 3 17.33 3.44 -10.67
CA LYS A 3 16.17 2.61 -10.36
C LYS A 3 14.91 3.48 -10.29
N ASP A 4 13.82 3.00 -10.86
CA ASP A 4 12.53 3.69 -10.72
C ASP A 4 11.98 3.58 -9.30
N PHE A 5 10.83 4.19 -9.04
CA PHE A 5 10.21 4.14 -7.71
C PHE A 5 9.85 2.71 -7.28
N GLN A 6 9.29 1.91 -8.19
CA GLN A 6 8.86 0.55 -7.89
C GLN A 6 10.05 -0.36 -7.57
N GLU A 7 11.14 -0.25 -8.34
CA GLU A 7 12.38 -0.99 -8.10
C GLU A 7 12.99 -0.63 -6.73
N ARG A 8 13.02 0.65 -6.36
CA ARG A 8 13.52 1.10 -5.06
C ARG A 8 12.65 0.65 -3.90
N VAL A 9 11.32 0.67 -4.06
CA VAL A 9 10.39 0.11 -3.06
C VAL A 9 10.66 -1.37 -2.86
N GLN A 10 10.83 -2.14 -3.94
CA GLN A 10 11.10 -3.57 -3.85
C GLN A 10 12.43 -3.86 -3.13
N ASP A 11 13.50 -3.13 -3.46
CA ASP A 11 14.78 -3.22 -2.73
C ASP A 11 14.61 -2.96 -1.23
N TRP A 12 13.82 -1.94 -0.89
CA TRP A 12 13.56 -1.60 0.52
C TRP A 12 12.79 -2.72 1.21
N VAL A 13 11.76 -3.30 0.57
CA VAL A 13 10.99 -4.42 1.13
C VAL A 13 11.92 -5.61 1.40
N PHE A 14 12.78 -5.98 0.46
CA PHE A 14 13.79 -7.04 0.66
C PHE A 14 14.73 -6.73 1.81
N THR A 15 15.26 -5.50 1.86
CA THR A 15 16.18 -5.06 2.92
C THR A 15 15.51 -5.07 4.29
N CYS A 16 14.24 -4.64 4.35
CA CYS A 16 13.49 -4.51 5.60
C CYS A 16 13.07 -5.88 6.14
N PHE A 17 12.50 -6.75 5.30
CA PHE A 17 11.81 -7.95 5.76
C PHE A 17 12.48 -9.28 5.39
N GLY A 18 13.51 -9.26 4.53
CA GLY A 18 14.09 -10.48 3.96
C GLY A 18 13.23 -11.09 2.85
N GLU A 19 13.79 -12.07 2.14
CA GLU A 19 13.20 -12.63 0.91
C GLU A 19 11.84 -13.30 1.14
N GLU A 20 11.71 -14.09 2.21
CA GLU A 20 10.47 -14.83 2.51
C GLU A 20 9.25 -13.90 2.62
N ILE A 21 9.36 -12.86 3.44
CA ILE A 21 8.26 -11.90 3.67
C ILE A 21 8.12 -10.95 2.47
N ALA A 22 9.22 -10.59 1.81
CA ALA A 22 9.19 -9.73 0.63
C ALA A 22 8.43 -10.36 -0.54
N LEU A 23 8.46 -11.70 -0.65
CA LEU A 23 7.82 -12.47 -1.72
C LEU A 23 6.48 -13.09 -1.31
N ASP A 24 6.04 -12.95 -0.06
CA ASP A 24 4.72 -13.40 0.39
C ASP A 24 3.61 -12.54 -0.23
N ARG A 25 2.93 -13.12 -1.23
CA ARG A 25 1.83 -12.49 -1.96
C ARG A 25 0.64 -12.15 -1.06
N THR A 26 0.37 -12.97 -0.04
CA THR A 26 -0.75 -12.72 0.89
C THR A 26 -0.44 -11.49 1.73
N GLU A 27 0.78 -11.39 2.25
CA GLU A 27 1.21 -10.23 3.01
C GLU A 27 1.25 -8.96 2.14
N ARG A 28 1.73 -9.03 0.89
CA ARG A 28 1.71 -7.87 -0.02
C ARG A 28 0.29 -7.38 -0.29
N ASN A 29 -0.66 -8.30 -0.50
CA ASN A 29 -2.08 -7.95 -0.66
C ASN A 29 -2.65 -7.28 0.61
N ARG A 30 -2.36 -7.86 1.79
CA ARG A 30 -2.82 -7.33 3.08
C ARG A 30 -2.29 -5.92 3.33
N ARG A 31 -0.99 -5.69 3.11
CA ARG A 31 -0.35 -4.39 3.30
C ARG A 31 -0.91 -3.32 2.36
N PHE A 32 -1.11 -3.65 1.09
CA PHE A 32 -1.73 -2.72 0.16
C PHE A 32 -3.16 -2.34 0.60
N LEU A 33 -3.98 -3.33 1.00
CA LEU A 33 -5.34 -3.07 1.47
C LEU A 33 -5.36 -2.22 2.77
N GLU A 34 -4.44 -2.48 3.70
CA GLU A 34 -4.30 -1.72 4.94
C GLU A 34 -4.02 -0.24 4.66
N GLU A 35 -3.04 0.08 3.81
CA GLU A 35 -2.73 1.47 3.43
C GLU A 35 -3.87 2.15 2.66
N ALA A 36 -4.56 1.40 1.78
CA ALA A 36 -5.72 1.93 1.06
C ALA A 36 -6.86 2.29 2.04
N LEU A 37 -7.09 1.46 3.06
CA LEU A 37 -8.07 1.71 4.11
C LEU A 37 -7.66 2.88 5.01
N GLU A 38 -6.38 2.95 5.42
CA GLU A 38 -5.84 4.07 6.20
C GLU A 38 -5.96 5.39 5.43
N LEU A 39 -5.68 5.40 4.13
CA LEU A 39 -5.85 6.59 3.28
C LEU A 39 -7.31 7.06 3.28
N VAL A 40 -8.28 6.20 2.93
CA VAL A 40 -9.69 6.64 2.88
C VAL A 40 -10.24 7.01 4.27
N GLN A 41 -9.80 6.32 5.33
CA GLN A 41 -10.12 6.69 6.71
C GLN A 41 -9.62 8.10 7.03
N SER A 42 -8.38 8.43 6.65
CA SER A 42 -7.80 9.76 6.88
C SER A 42 -8.59 10.87 6.18
N LEU A 43 -9.31 10.53 5.11
CA LEU A 43 -10.17 11.42 4.33
C LEU A 43 -11.65 11.40 4.78
N GLY A 44 -11.95 10.76 5.93
CA GLY A 44 -13.27 10.77 6.54
C GLY A 44 -14.20 9.62 6.14
N ALA A 45 -13.71 8.61 5.44
CA ALA A 45 -14.49 7.41 5.16
C ALA A 45 -14.85 6.67 6.47
N SER A 46 -16.10 6.25 6.59
CA SER A 46 -16.53 5.43 7.73
C SER A 46 -16.23 3.95 7.48
N LYS A 47 -16.11 3.18 8.57
CA LYS A 47 -15.98 1.71 8.50
C LYS A 47 -17.15 1.06 7.75
N ALA A 48 -18.38 1.54 7.97
CA ALA A 48 -19.56 1.04 7.29
C ALA A 48 -19.48 1.26 5.78
N PHE A 49 -19.07 2.46 5.36
CA PHE A 49 -18.85 2.77 3.94
C PHE A 49 -17.79 1.86 3.31
N ALA A 50 -16.69 1.57 4.00
CA ALA A 50 -15.68 0.64 3.51
C ALA A 50 -16.23 -0.79 3.33
N HIS A 51 -17.03 -1.28 4.29
CA HIS A 51 -17.67 -2.59 4.19
C HIS A 51 -18.69 -2.68 3.04
N ASP A 52 -19.49 -1.63 2.82
CA ASP A 52 -20.43 -1.58 1.69
C ASP A 52 -19.70 -1.73 0.35
N LEU A 53 -18.50 -1.14 0.22
CA LEU A 53 -17.67 -1.34 -0.98
C LEU A 53 -17.07 -2.73 -1.08
N VAL A 54 -16.70 -3.36 0.03
CA VAL A 54 -16.27 -4.77 0.03
C VAL A 54 -17.39 -5.63 -0.55
N ASP A 55 -18.62 -5.51 -0.03
CA ASP A 55 -19.76 -6.29 -0.53
C ASP A 55 -20.01 -6.01 -2.02
N TYR A 56 -19.95 -4.75 -2.46
CA TYR A 56 -20.16 -4.37 -3.86
C TYR A 56 -19.07 -4.89 -4.82
N VAL A 57 -17.80 -4.94 -4.40
CA VAL A 57 -16.70 -5.45 -5.23
C VAL A 57 -16.73 -6.98 -5.27
N PHE A 58 -16.89 -7.63 -4.13
CA PHE A 58 -16.86 -9.10 -4.03
C PHE A 58 -18.12 -9.79 -4.55
N ALA A 59 -19.20 -9.05 -4.81
CA ALA A 59 -20.38 -9.56 -5.52
C ALA A 59 -20.16 -9.78 -7.03
N ARG A 60 -19.02 -9.37 -7.59
CA ARG A 60 -18.69 -9.48 -9.02
C ARG A 60 -17.61 -10.55 -9.30
N PRO A 61 -17.53 -11.08 -10.53
CA PRO A 61 -16.41 -11.92 -10.92
C PRO A 61 -15.06 -11.20 -10.73
N LYS A 62 -14.01 -11.97 -10.45
CA LYS A 62 -12.65 -11.43 -10.33
C LYS A 62 -12.22 -10.76 -11.63
N GLY A 63 -11.65 -9.56 -11.52
CA GLY A 63 -11.02 -8.84 -12.62
C GLY A 63 -9.65 -9.42 -12.99
N GLU A 64 -9.11 -8.94 -14.11
CA GLU A 64 -7.76 -9.28 -14.56
C GLU A 64 -6.73 -8.41 -13.80
N PRO A 65 -5.69 -9.01 -13.19
CA PRO A 65 -4.77 -8.27 -12.31
C PRO A 65 -4.12 -7.02 -12.90
N VAL A 66 -3.64 -7.06 -14.15
CA VAL A 66 -2.97 -5.90 -14.77
C VAL A 66 -3.96 -4.75 -14.96
N GLN A 67 -5.19 -5.05 -15.37
CA GLN A 67 -6.27 -4.06 -15.48
C GLN A 67 -6.63 -3.46 -14.11
N GLU A 68 -6.74 -4.28 -13.06
CA GLU A 68 -7.06 -3.78 -11.72
C GLU A 68 -5.95 -2.89 -11.13
N VAL A 69 -4.67 -3.21 -11.40
CA VAL A 69 -3.54 -2.33 -11.05
C VAL A 69 -3.67 -0.98 -11.75
N GLY A 70 -4.02 -0.95 -13.04
CA GLY A 70 -4.28 0.29 -13.76
C GLY A 70 -5.44 1.09 -13.16
N GLY A 71 -6.52 0.42 -12.77
CA GLY A 71 -7.66 1.04 -12.08
C GLY A 71 -7.28 1.69 -10.76
N VAL A 72 -6.49 0.99 -9.94
CA VAL A 72 -5.94 1.53 -8.68
C VAL A 72 -5.10 2.78 -8.93
N MET A 73 -4.18 2.74 -9.91
CA MET A 73 -3.29 3.89 -10.18
C MET A 73 -4.08 5.14 -10.61
N VAL A 74 -5.04 4.99 -11.51
CA VAL A 74 -5.85 6.13 -12.01
C VAL A 74 -6.75 6.70 -10.90
N THR A 75 -7.35 5.84 -10.09
CA THR A 75 -8.23 6.29 -9.00
C THR A 75 -7.44 6.94 -7.85
N LEU A 76 -6.25 6.42 -7.52
CA LEU A 76 -5.35 7.07 -6.56
C LEU A 76 -4.93 8.46 -7.05
N ALA A 77 -4.50 8.58 -8.31
CA ALA A 77 -4.12 9.87 -8.89
C ALA A 77 -5.27 10.89 -8.87
N SER A 78 -6.49 10.45 -9.21
CA SER A 78 -7.68 11.29 -9.16
C SER A 78 -8.06 11.71 -7.73
N LEU A 79 -7.94 10.79 -6.76
CA LEU A 79 -8.17 11.08 -5.35
C LEU A 79 -7.17 12.12 -4.84
N CYS A 80 -5.88 11.90 -5.07
CA CYS A 80 -4.81 12.82 -4.68
C CYS A 80 -5.01 14.22 -5.30
N ALA A 81 -5.33 14.31 -6.60
CA ALA A 81 -5.63 15.57 -7.25
C ALA A 81 -6.83 16.30 -6.61
N THR A 82 -7.87 15.55 -6.22
CA THR A 82 -9.06 16.12 -5.55
C THR A 82 -8.75 16.64 -4.14
N GLN A 83 -7.82 15.99 -3.44
CA GLN A 83 -7.40 16.38 -2.09
C GLN A 83 -6.24 17.40 -2.08
N GLY A 84 -5.71 17.78 -3.25
CA GLY A 84 -4.55 18.67 -3.35
C GLY A 84 -3.24 18.03 -2.88
N ILE A 85 -3.11 16.71 -3.02
CA ILE A 85 -1.92 15.92 -2.64
C ILE A 85 -1.13 15.57 -3.90
N ASP A 86 0.18 15.81 -3.91
CA ASP A 86 1.08 15.26 -4.93
C ASP A 86 1.42 13.81 -4.54
N MET A 87 0.90 12.85 -5.32
CA MET A 87 1.11 11.42 -5.03
C MET A 87 2.57 10.98 -5.17
N VAL A 88 3.34 11.63 -6.06
CA VAL A 88 4.74 11.26 -6.30
C VAL A 88 5.61 11.79 -5.17
N GLU A 89 5.42 13.06 -4.79
CA GLU A 89 6.13 13.66 -3.66
C GLU A 89 5.83 12.91 -2.36
N ALA A 90 4.56 12.56 -2.10
CA ALA A 90 4.17 11.79 -0.94
C ALA A 90 4.83 10.40 -0.91
N GLY A 91 4.87 9.70 -2.05
CA GLY A 91 5.52 8.40 -2.18
C GLY A 91 7.03 8.45 -1.94
N GLU A 92 7.73 9.41 -2.54
CA GLU A 92 9.18 9.60 -2.38
C GLU A 92 9.54 10.00 -0.94
N GLY A 93 8.75 10.88 -0.32
CA GLY A 93 8.90 11.29 1.07
C GLY A 93 8.74 10.10 2.02
N GLU A 94 7.73 9.26 1.79
CA GLU A 94 7.50 8.06 2.61
C GLU A 94 8.61 7.03 2.44
N LEU A 95 9.03 6.73 1.20
CA LEU A 95 10.13 5.81 0.94
C LEU A 95 11.43 6.26 1.64
N SER A 96 11.72 7.56 1.58
CA SER A 96 12.87 8.17 2.26
C SER A 96 12.76 8.02 3.79
N ARG A 97 11.57 8.20 4.35
CA ARG A 97 11.32 8.07 5.80
C ARG A 97 11.48 6.63 6.28
N ILE A 98 10.88 5.66 5.59
CA ILE A 98 10.91 4.25 5.98
C ILE A 98 12.26 3.58 5.73
N ALA A 99 13.09 4.16 4.87
CA ALA A 99 14.47 3.73 4.66
C ALA A 99 15.41 4.11 5.82
N HIS A 100 15.00 5.03 6.70
CA HIS A 100 15.84 5.42 7.84
C HIS A 100 16.04 4.23 8.81
N PRO A 101 17.29 3.92 9.25
CA PRO A 101 17.57 2.71 10.05
C PRO A 101 16.71 2.57 11.31
N GLU A 102 16.45 3.67 12.02
CA GLU A 102 15.59 3.67 13.20
C GLU A 102 14.12 3.33 12.87
N VAL A 103 13.63 3.75 11.71
CA VAL A 103 12.26 3.46 11.27
C VAL A 103 12.18 2.01 10.81
N ILE A 104 13.19 1.49 10.12
CA ILE A 104 13.31 0.05 9.79
C ILE A 104 13.23 -0.80 11.05
N ALA A 105 13.99 -0.46 12.10
CA ALA A 105 13.95 -1.21 13.36
C ALA A 105 12.54 -1.22 13.98
N LYS A 106 11.85 -0.07 14.01
CA LYS A 106 10.47 0.04 14.50
C LYS A 106 9.48 -0.77 13.65
N ILE A 107 9.63 -0.74 12.33
CA ILE A 107 8.78 -1.48 11.39
C ILE A 107 8.94 -2.99 11.61
N ARG A 108 10.17 -3.48 11.78
CA ARG A 108 10.43 -4.90 12.06
C ARG A 108 9.78 -5.35 13.36
N THR A 109 9.90 -4.57 14.44
CA THR A 109 9.24 -4.89 15.72
C THR A 109 7.72 -4.95 15.56
N LYS A 110 7.12 -3.93 14.94
CA LYS A 110 5.66 -3.92 14.71
C LYS A 110 5.20 -5.07 13.83
N HIS A 111 5.99 -5.44 12.82
CA HIS A 111 5.65 -6.54 11.91
C HIS A 111 5.61 -7.87 12.66
N ALA A 112 6.54 -8.12 13.60
CA ALA A 112 6.55 -9.33 14.42
C ALA A 112 5.33 -9.46 15.36
N GLU A 113 4.61 -8.36 15.61
CA GLU A 113 3.42 -8.30 16.45
C GLU A 113 2.11 -8.36 15.65
N LYS A 114 2.17 -8.40 14.31
CA LYS A 114 0.96 -8.37 13.48
C LYS A 114 0.15 -9.67 13.62
N PRO A 115 -1.18 -9.57 13.81
CA PRO A 115 -2.05 -10.74 13.79
C PRO A 115 -2.10 -11.39 12.40
N GLU A 116 -2.11 -12.71 12.37
CA GLU A 116 -2.37 -13.49 11.16
C GLU A 116 -3.88 -13.54 10.90
N PHE A 117 -4.33 -12.87 9.83
CA PHE A 117 -5.70 -12.94 9.31
C PHE A 117 -5.76 -13.79 8.05
#